data_AF-A0AAE9A830-F1
#
_entry.id   AF-A0AAE9A830-F1
#
_cell.length_a   1.000
_cell.length_b   1.000
_cell.length_c   1.000
_cell.angle_alpha   90.00
_cell.angle_beta   90.00
_cell.angle_gamma   90.00
#
_symmetry.space_group_name_H-M   'P 1'
#
loop_
_entity.id
_entity.type
_entity.pdbx_description
1 polymer ?
#
loop_
_entity_poly.entity_id
_entity_poly.type
_entity_poly.pdbx_seq_one_letter_code
_entity_poly.pdbx_strand_id
1 'polypeptide(L)'
;MKGHSSSMSCFYCLSEETLYKRGGVSRKEQRYGNLTVLDSKNGENGFSSKSSKVVEVIAPYNTPIDILHNTGEGLFDRIREEIFPPDTKFIRKSDLFVIDPSSFARDIRRVYLHSNYENIENLRNGSDKTHHLRLTLALTALVSDSMKPKARLVLIALGFLTNKMYSNTQAPTLFDIQLSAAAAWYLAEANKEYITMKTHELLYHLADVNKLFGNTGLLSTFSFESFYQFSLCGYSTSITRFFLQNACTKFLLHTSLRREIVRRSKPLGTESLKRFLSLTPDLGSSHVTWDGRIRDVQKIDKENIPIESVLYSTMYLPLGSLISEYSSPQTNNDIVFASCKGRKTCFRFVAAVVTTSLVGALVEPIEAVSEDRKLMDLRKIRNSLSNADFYYYSEMVNQLINYDGLVEGSLSGRREVIPVDSILGVACYVSTESSSIFVQANGAYIHN
;
A
#
# COMPACT_ATOMS: atom_id res chain seq x y z
N MET A 1 23.14 -3.11 10.29
CA MET A 1 23.39 -3.96 11.48
C MET A 1 23.12 -5.41 11.11
N LYS A 2 24.02 -6.35 11.42
CA LYS A 2 23.77 -7.80 11.29
C LYS A 2 22.80 -8.23 12.39
N GLY A 3 21.50 -8.02 12.17
CA GLY A 3 20.45 -8.30 13.14
C GLY A 3 19.95 -9.74 13.05
N HIS A 4 20.16 -10.49 14.13
CA HIS A 4 19.39 -11.65 14.59
C HIS A 4 19.60 -13.00 13.88
N SER A 5 20.63 -13.71 14.34
CA SER A 5 20.96 -15.10 13.99
C SER A 5 20.97 -15.99 15.25
N SER A 6 19.98 -15.85 16.15
CA SER A 6 19.84 -16.73 17.32
C SER A 6 18.44 -17.32 17.45
N SER A 7 18.32 -18.45 18.13
CA SER A 7 17.03 -19.02 18.51
C SER A 7 16.26 -18.02 19.37
N MET A 8 14.93 -18.02 19.27
CA MET A 8 14.05 -17.12 20.01
C MET A 8 14.42 -15.64 19.86
N SER A 9 14.95 -15.22 18.71
CA SER A 9 15.21 -13.80 18.44
C SER A 9 14.03 -13.06 17.78
N CYS A 10 12.95 -13.77 17.43
CA CYS A 10 11.75 -13.09 16.98
C CYS A 10 11.22 -12.22 18.11
N PHE A 11 10.96 -10.96 17.77
CA PHE A 11 10.50 -9.97 18.71
C PHE A 11 9.08 -10.25 19.24
N TYR A 12 8.22 -10.89 18.44
CA TYR A 12 6.81 -11.11 18.76
C TYR A 12 6.49 -12.49 19.35
N CYS A 13 7.30 -13.52 19.04
CA CYS A 13 7.06 -14.89 19.53
C CYS A 13 8.34 -15.64 19.95
N LEU A 14 8.13 -16.73 20.69
CA LEU A 14 9.15 -17.69 21.08
C LEU A 14 9.36 -18.72 19.96
N SER A 15 9.91 -18.28 18.83
CA SER A 15 10.26 -19.17 17.72
C SER A 15 11.67 -19.75 17.94
N GLU A 16 11.76 -21.07 18.11
CA GLU A 16 13.00 -21.78 18.43
C GLU A 16 14.02 -21.80 17.29
N GLU A 17 13.58 -21.52 16.06
CA GLU A 17 14.45 -21.66 14.89
C GLU A 17 15.50 -20.55 14.79
N THR A 18 16.53 -20.84 13.99
CA THR A 18 17.65 -20.01 13.54
C THR A 18 17.33 -18.71 12.78
N LEU A 19 17.67 -18.82 11.50
CA LEU A 19 17.56 -17.81 10.45
C LEU A 19 16.18 -17.80 9.78
N TYR A 20 15.52 -18.96 9.71
CA TYR A 20 14.24 -19.16 9.05
C TYR A 20 13.25 -19.68 10.09
N LYS A 21 12.05 -19.09 10.19
CA LYS A 21 11.14 -19.25 11.35
C LYS A 21 9.77 -19.82 10.92
N ARG A 22 9.24 -20.82 11.63
CA ARG A 22 7.95 -21.49 11.31
C ARG A 22 6.73 -21.06 12.15
N GLY A 23 6.89 -20.07 13.03
CA GLY A 23 5.89 -19.79 14.07
C GLY A 23 6.49 -19.98 15.47
N GLY A 24 5.77 -19.49 16.47
CA GLY A 24 6.15 -19.66 17.87
C GLY A 24 5.04 -19.13 18.77
N VAL A 25 5.05 -19.52 20.04
CA VAL A 25 4.04 -19.05 21.00
C VAL A 25 4.22 -17.55 21.23
N SER A 26 3.11 -16.81 21.32
CA SER A 26 3.10 -15.35 21.50
C SER A 26 3.83 -14.95 22.78
N ARG A 27 4.81 -14.05 22.67
CA ARG A 27 5.52 -13.48 23.84
C ARG A 27 4.62 -12.58 24.67
N LYS A 28 3.68 -11.91 24.02
CA LYS A 28 2.68 -11.09 24.71
C LYS A 28 1.83 -11.93 25.66
N GLU A 29 1.62 -13.21 25.36
CA GLU A 29 0.87 -14.13 26.23
C GLU A 29 1.76 -14.79 27.28
N GLN A 30 2.94 -15.27 26.89
CA GLN A 30 3.78 -16.12 27.75
C GLN A 30 4.81 -15.36 28.59
N ARG A 31 5.26 -14.18 28.15
CA ARG A 31 6.40 -13.46 28.72
C ARG A 31 6.05 -12.03 29.16
N TYR A 32 4.78 -11.70 29.33
CA TYR A 32 4.34 -10.33 29.64
C TYR A 32 4.88 -9.79 30.98
N GLY A 33 5.01 -8.46 31.08
CA GLY A 33 5.36 -7.76 32.30
C GLY A 33 6.76 -8.10 32.83
N ASN A 34 6.84 -8.49 34.10
CA ASN A 34 8.12 -8.76 34.79
C ASN A 34 8.95 -9.86 34.11
N LEU A 35 8.33 -10.81 33.43
CA LEU A 35 9.06 -11.85 32.70
C LEU A 35 9.89 -11.28 31.54
N THR A 36 9.37 -10.26 30.84
CA THR A 36 10.12 -9.54 29.79
C THR A 36 11.32 -8.79 30.38
N VAL A 37 11.14 -8.19 31.56
CA VAL A 37 12.21 -7.47 32.25
C VAL A 37 13.30 -8.42 32.68
N LEU A 38 12.94 -9.61 33.18
CA LEU A 38 13.90 -10.67 33.51
C LEU A 38 14.65 -11.15 32.26
N ASP A 39 13.94 -11.38 31.14
CA ASP A 39 14.56 -11.75 29.87
C ASP A 39 15.63 -10.74 29.44
N SER A 40 15.32 -9.44 29.56
CA SER A 40 16.29 -8.39 29.23
C SER A 40 17.45 -8.31 30.22
N LYS A 41 17.22 -8.54 31.52
CA LYS A 41 18.28 -8.54 32.53
C LYS A 41 19.25 -9.71 32.36
N ASN A 42 18.73 -10.87 31.95
CA ASN A 42 19.50 -12.10 31.82
C ASN A 42 20.07 -12.31 30.40
N GLY A 43 19.64 -11.51 29.41
CA GLY A 43 20.03 -11.71 28.01
C GLY A 43 19.45 -12.99 27.42
N GLU A 44 18.21 -13.32 27.79
CA GLU A 44 17.50 -14.53 27.37
C GLU A 44 16.46 -14.18 26.31
N ASN A 45 15.92 -15.20 25.62
CA ASN A 45 14.78 -15.05 24.71
C ASN A 45 14.96 -13.88 23.72
N GLY A 46 16.13 -13.80 23.07
CA GLY A 46 16.40 -12.81 22.03
C GLY A 46 16.92 -11.46 22.53
N PHE A 47 17.07 -11.23 23.84
CA PHE A 47 17.80 -10.09 24.36
C PHE A 47 19.31 -10.32 24.32
N SER A 48 20.08 -9.27 24.07
CA SER A 48 21.53 -9.33 24.20
C SER A 48 21.96 -9.41 25.67
N SER A 49 23.20 -9.80 25.93
CA SER A 49 23.81 -9.77 27.28
C SER A 49 23.81 -8.38 27.93
N LYS A 50 23.58 -7.32 27.16
CA LYS A 50 23.37 -5.97 27.68
C LYS A 50 21.88 -5.70 27.90
N SER A 51 21.50 -5.53 29.16
CA SER A 51 20.12 -5.21 29.55
C SER A 51 19.68 -3.84 29.04
N SER A 52 18.42 -3.76 28.60
CA SER A 52 17.81 -2.54 28.09
C SER A 52 16.85 -1.95 29.12
N LYS A 53 17.22 -0.81 29.73
CA LYS A 53 16.36 -0.12 30.72
C LYS A 53 15.01 0.33 30.15
N VAL A 54 14.89 0.44 28.83
CA VAL A 54 13.63 0.87 28.20
C VAL A 54 12.51 -0.16 28.40
N VAL A 55 12.83 -1.45 28.57
CA VAL A 55 11.84 -2.51 28.72
C VAL A 55 11.11 -2.47 30.08
N GLU A 56 11.65 -1.72 31.03
CA GLU A 56 11.00 -1.45 32.32
C GLU A 56 9.88 -0.40 32.20
N VAL A 57 9.87 0.36 31.10
CA VAL A 57 8.92 1.46 30.85
C VAL A 57 8.03 1.18 29.64
N ILE A 58 8.54 0.50 28.62
CA ILE A 58 7.84 0.17 27.38
C ILE A 58 7.78 -1.34 27.27
N ALA A 59 6.57 -1.90 27.15
CA ALA A 59 6.39 -3.32 26.84
C ALA A 59 6.85 -3.58 25.41
N PRO A 60 8.01 -4.23 25.19
CA PRO A 60 8.59 -4.33 23.86
C PRO A 60 7.63 -5.05 22.92
N TYR A 61 6.93 -6.10 23.36
CA TYR A 61 6.04 -6.90 22.53
C TYR A 61 4.76 -6.20 22.04
N ASN A 62 4.61 -4.90 22.34
CA ASN A 62 3.55 -4.02 21.85
C ASN A 62 4.17 -2.91 20.98
N THR A 63 4.93 -3.26 19.94
CA THR A 63 5.40 -2.30 18.94
C THR A 63 4.80 -2.59 17.57
N PRO A 64 4.59 -1.55 16.73
CA PRO A 64 4.23 -1.75 15.34
C PRO A 64 5.38 -2.45 14.58
N ILE A 65 5.01 -3.19 13.53
CA ILE A 65 5.97 -3.76 12.58
C ILE A 65 6.48 -2.66 11.68
N ASP A 66 7.79 -2.67 11.45
CA ASP A 66 8.42 -1.83 10.44
C ASP A 66 8.07 -2.35 9.03
N ILE A 67 7.03 -1.77 8.42
CA ILE A 67 6.56 -2.18 7.11
C ILE A 67 7.60 -1.86 6.02
N LEU A 68 8.31 -0.73 6.09
CA LEU A 68 9.28 -0.32 5.07
C LEU A 68 10.39 -1.36 4.92
N HIS A 69 11.04 -1.68 6.04
CA HIS A 69 12.17 -2.57 6.04
C HIS A 69 11.76 -4.03 5.85
N ASN A 70 10.57 -4.42 6.31
CA ASN A 70 10.10 -5.80 6.20
C ASN A 70 9.49 -6.11 4.82
N THR A 71 8.91 -5.11 4.14
CA THR A 71 8.37 -5.23 2.78
C THR A 71 9.40 -4.78 1.73
N GLY A 72 9.46 -3.48 1.43
CA GLY A 72 10.25 -2.88 0.36
C GLY A 72 11.74 -3.24 0.37
N GLU A 73 12.40 -3.22 1.52
CA GLU A 73 13.81 -3.65 1.66
C GLU A 73 13.98 -5.08 2.17
N GLY A 74 12.87 -5.79 2.30
CA GLY A 74 12.80 -7.12 2.89
C GLY A 74 12.28 -8.12 1.88
N LEU A 75 11.08 -8.62 2.14
CA LEU A 75 10.49 -9.69 1.33
C LEU A 75 10.29 -9.30 -0.13
N PHE A 76 9.93 -8.05 -0.41
CA PHE A 76 9.51 -7.64 -1.75
C PHE A 76 10.70 -7.52 -2.70
N ASP A 77 11.82 -6.97 -2.22
CA ASP A 77 13.06 -6.92 -3.01
C ASP A 77 13.58 -8.32 -3.32
N ARG A 78 13.48 -9.25 -2.36
CA ARG A 78 13.90 -10.64 -2.58
C ARG A 78 13.03 -11.36 -3.58
N ILE A 79 11.70 -11.19 -3.52
CA ILE A 79 10.80 -11.77 -4.53
C ILE A 79 11.10 -11.16 -5.90
N ARG A 80 11.35 -9.84 -5.95
CA ARG A 80 11.74 -9.16 -7.19
C ARG A 80 13.02 -9.75 -7.78
N GLU A 81 14.07 -10.00 -6.98
CA GLU A 81 15.30 -10.64 -7.45
C GLU A 81 15.07 -12.08 -7.96
N GLU A 82 14.12 -12.82 -7.38
CA GLU A 82 13.76 -14.16 -7.86
C GLU A 82 13.04 -14.11 -9.22
N ILE A 83 12.18 -13.11 -9.45
CA ILE A 83 11.49 -12.88 -10.73
C ILE A 83 12.47 -12.33 -11.77
N PHE A 84 13.23 -11.29 -11.38
CA PHE A 84 14.19 -10.56 -12.19
C PHE A 84 15.60 -10.66 -11.58
N PRO A 85 16.33 -11.74 -11.88
CA PRO A 85 17.69 -11.91 -11.40
C PRO A 85 18.57 -10.71 -11.72
N PRO A 86 19.31 -10.15 -10.75
CA PRO A 86 20.19 -9.00 -10.98
C PRO A 86 21.37 -9.33 -11.91
N ASP A 87 21.79 -10.60 -11.94
CA ASP A 87 22.86 -11.09 -12.80
C ASP A 87 22.70 -12.58 -13.14
N THR A 88 23.54 -13.08 -14.05
CA THR A 88 23.49 -14.47 -14.54
C THR A 88 23.95 -15.52 -13.53
N LYS A 89 24.61 -15.11 -12.44
CA LYS A 89 25.08 -15.98 -11.36
C LYS A 89 24.10 -16.05 -10.20
N PHE A 90 23.04 -15.23 -10.20
CA PHE A 90 22.03 -15.26 -9.15
C PHE A 90 21.37 -16.64 -9.06
N ILE A 91 21.46 -17.24 -7.88
CA ILE A 91 20.87 -18.55 -7.59
C ILE A 91 19.53 -18.31 -6.90
N ARG A 92 18.46 -18.71 -7.59
CA ARG A 92 17.11 -18.69 -7.04
C ARG A 92 16.97 -19.68 -5.89
N LYS A 93 16.16 -19.34 -4.89
CA LYS A 93 15.87 -20.27 -3.77
C LYS A 93 14.97 -21.41 -4.23
N SER A 94 14.10 -21.16 -5.19
CA SER A 94 13.23 -22.20 -5.76
C SER A 94 12.81 -21.82 -7.18
N ASP A 95 12.11 -22.73 -7.82
CA ASP A 95 11.50 -22.52 -9.12
C ASP A 95 10.16 -21.74 -9.05
N LEU A 96 9.73 -21.30 -7.86
CA LEU A 96 8.42 -20.68 -7.61
C LEU A 96 8.19 -19.47 -8.52
N PHE A 97 9.17 -18.57 -8.59
CA PHE A 97 9.09 -17.30 -9.33
C PHE A 97 9.73 -17.33 -10.73
N VAL A 98 10.01 -18.52 -11.26
CA VAL A 98 10.53 -18.65 -12.63
C VAL A 98 9.41 -18.32 -13.62
N ILE A 99 9.72 -17.42 -14.55
CA ILE A 99 8.81 -16.90 -15.57
C ILE A 99 9.46 -16.95 -16.95
N ASP A 100 8.64 -16.93 -18.00
CA ASP A 100 9.10 -16.57 -19.34
C ASP A 100 9.16 -15.03 -19.46
N PRO A 101 10.34 -14.42 -19.67
CA PRO A 101 10.47 -12.96 -19.67
C PRO A 101 9.63 -12.26 -20.75
N SER A 102 9.51 -12.88 -21.93
CA SER A 102 8.79 -12.29 -23.06
C SER A 102 7.28 -12.25 -22.80
N SER A 103 6.73 -13.35 -22.29
CA SER A 103 5.30 -13.45 -21.96
C SER A 103 4.96 -12.59 -20.75
N PHE A 104 5.81 -12.58 -19.72
CA PHE A 104 5.59 -11.74 -18.55
C PHE A 104 5.67 -10.25 -18.86
N ALA A 105 6.58 -9.82 -19.74
CA ALA A 105 6.64 -8.43 -20.21
C ALA A 105 5.36 -8.00 -20.93
N ARG A 106 4.69 -8.92 -21.66
CA ARG A 106 3.37 -8.63 -22.24
C ARG A 106 2.29 -8.49 -21.16
N ASP A 107 2.34 -9.31 -20.11
CA ASP A 107 1.37 -9.21 -19.01
C ASP A 107 1.53 -7.91 -18.21
N ILE A 108 2.76 -7.45 -17.98
CA ILE A 108 3.02 -6.15 -17.31
C ILE A 108 2.47 -4.98 -18.13
N ARG A 109 2.58 -5.00 -19.47
CA ARG A 109 2.06 -3.92 -20.33
C ARG A 109 0.54 -3.75 -20.29
N ARG A 110 -0.19 -4.71 -19.71
CA ARG A 110 -1.64 -4.61 -19.47
C ARG A 110 -1.97 -3.83 -18.19
N VAL A 111 -0.96 -3.50 -17.38
CA VAL A 111 -1.11 -2.73 -16.14
C VAL A 111 -0.98 -1.24 -16.46
N TYR A 112 -1.96 -0.47 -16.01
CA TYR A 112 -2.03 0.97 -16.16
C TYR A 112 -1.88 1.60 -14.78
N LEU A 113 -0.82 2.40 -14.66
CA LEU A 113 -0.49 3.12 -13.44
C LEU A 113 -0.90 4.58 -13.58
N HIS A 114 -1.50 5.13 -12.53
CA HIS A 114 -1.69 6.56 -12.39
C HIS A 114 -0.32 7.27 -12.36
N SER A 115 -0.22 8.46 -12.96
CA SER A 115 1.04 9.24 -13.07
C SER A 115 1.86 9.37 -11.77
N ASN A 116 1.21 9.56 -10.62
CA ASN A 116 1.84 9.50 -9.28
C ASN A 116 2.75 8.28 -9.05
N TYR A 117 2.54 7.19 -9.78
CA TYR A 117 3.27 5.92 -9.66
C TYR A 117 4.02 5.53 -10.95
N GLU A 118 4.12 6.40 -11.95
CA GLU A 118 4.77 6.06 -13.23
C GLU A 118 6.25 5.65 -13.07
N ASN A 119 6.91 6.18 -12.05
CA ASN A 119 8.36 6.04 -11.84
C ASN A 119 8.74 4.90 -10.88
N ILE A 120 7.78 4.09 -10.41
CA ILE A 120 8.06 3.03 -9.42
C ILE A 120 8.95 1.91 -9.98
N GLU A 121 9.02 1.76 -11.31
CA GLU A 121 9.90 0.82 -11.98
C GLU A 121 11.39 1.16 -11.83
N ASN A 122 11.72 2.39 -11.43
CA ASN A 122 13.10 2.80 -11.15
C ASN A 122 13.62 2.23 -9.82
N LEU A 123 12.73 1.75 -8.93
CA LEU A 123 13.08 1.02 -7.70
C LEU A 123 14.11 1.74 -6.80
N ARG A 124 14.01 3.07 -6.69
CA ARG A 124 15.05 3.92 -6.08
C ARG A 124 15.17 3.71 -4.56
N ASN A 125 14.08 3.32 -3.91
CA ASN A 125 13.98 3.18 -2.46
C ASN A 125 12.95 2.10 -2.08
N GLY A 126 12.77 1.86 -0.78
CA GLY A 126 11.79 0.89 -0.29
C GLY A 126 10.33 1.23 -0.62
N SER A 127 9.96 2.51 -0.78
CA SER A 127 8.61 2.90 -1.25
C SER A 127 8.38 2.42 -2.67
N ASP A 128 9.29 2.74 -3.60
CA ASP A 128 9.19 2.34 -5.00
C ASP A 128 9.07 0.81 -5.11
N LYS A 129 9.91 0.06 -4.36
CA LYS A 129 9.84 -1.41 -4.29
C LYS A 129 8.49 -1.91 -3.74
N THR A 130 7.94 -1.23 -2.74
CA THR A 130 6.62 -1.54 -2.17
C THR A 130 5.50 -1.32 -3.18
N HIS A 131 5.50 -0.16 -3.84
CA HIS A 131 4.53 0.18 -4.86
C HIS A 131 4.66 -0.71 -6.10
N HIS A 132 5.88 -1.05 -6.52
CA HIS A 132 6.08 -1.93 -7.67
C HIS A 132 5.52 -3.32 -7.43
N LEU A 133 5.75 -3.93 -6.26
CA LEU A 133 5.14 -5.23 -5.95
C LEU A 133 3.61 -5.11 -5.87
N ARG A 134 3.11 -4.07 -5.19
CA ARG A 134 1.68 -3.90 -4.94
C ARG A 134 0.88 -3.57 -6.21
N LEU A 135 1.36 -2.64 -7.02
CA LEU A 135 0.59 -2.05 -8.12
C LEU A 135 0.98 -2.69 -9.45
N THR A 136 2.26 -3.01 -9.68
CA THR A 136 2.66 -3.69 -10.91
C THR A 136 2.49 -5.20 -10.76
N LEU A 137 3.26 -5.84 -9.89
CA LEU A 137 3.34 -7.31 -9.86
C LEU A 137 2.05 -7.97 -9.39
N ALA A 138 1.36 -7.42 -8.38
CA ALA A 138 0.11 -8.01 -7.89
C ALA A 138 -1.04 -7.86 -8.90
N LEU A 139 -1.14 -6.72 -9.60
CA LEU A 139 -2.13 -6.56 -10.67
C LEU A 139 -1.83 -7.51 -11.84
N THR A 140 -0.56 -7.60 -12.27
CA THR A 140 -0.14 -8.58 -13.28
C THR A 140 -0.50 -10.01 -12.84
N ALA A 141 -0.25 -10.36 -11.58
CA ALA A 141 -0.54 -11.69 -11.03
C ALA A 141 -2.02 -12.06 -11.03
N LEU A 142 -2.95 -11.08 -11.02
CA LEU A 142 -4.38 -11.38 -11.12
C LEU A 142 -4.75 -12.00 -12.47
N VAL A 143 -4.05 -11.65 -13.54
CA VAL A 143 -4.42 -12.00 -14.93
C VAL A 143 -3.35 -12.80 -15.70
N SER A 144 -2.15 -12.98 -15.14
CA SER A 144 -1.02 -13.56 -15.84
C SER A 144 -1.08 -15.08 -15.89
N ASP A 145 -1.03 -15.66 -17.09
CA ASP A 145 -0.81 -17.10 -17.29
C ASP A 145 0.69 -17.45 -17.45
N SER A 146 1.55 -16.43 -17.54
CA SER A 146 3.01 -16.56 -17.65
C SER A 146 3.70 -16.90 -16.32
N MET A 147 2.96 -16.81 -15.21
CA MET A 147 3.45 -17.11 -13.86
C MET A 147 2.88 -18.41 -13.32
N LYS A 148 3.67 -19.11 -12.52
CA LYS A 148 3.18 -20.28 -11.77
C LYS A 148 2.01 -19.89 -10.87
N PRO A 149 0.99 -20.76 -10.73
CA PRO A 149 -0.17 -20.47 -9.89
C PRO A 149 0.19 -20.03 -8.47
N LYS A 150 1.07 -20.77 -7.78
CA LYS A 150 1.51 -20.45 -6.41
C LYS A 150 2.21 -19.09 -6.31
N ALA A 151 3.01 -18.70 -7.31
CA ALA A 151 3.66 -17.39 -7.34
C ALA A 151 2.65 -16.24 -7.48
N ARG A 152 1.62 -16.42 -8.31
CA ARG A 152 0.51 -15.45 -8.43
C ARG A 152 -0.16 -15.24 -7.08
N LEU A 153 -0.47 -16.32 -6.36
CA LEU A 153 -1.12 -16.25 -5.05
C LEU A 153 -0.27 -15.52 -4.02
N VAL A 154 1.05 -15.74 -4.00
CA VAL A 154 1.97 -15.00 -3.13
C VAL A 154 1.97 -13.51 -3.46
N LEU A 155 2.11 -13.13 -4.74
CA LEU A 155 2.13 -11.73 -5.15
C LEU A 155 0.82 -11.01 -4.84
N ILE A 156 -0.31 -11.67 -5.09
CA ILE A 156 -1.64 -11.15 -4.76
C ILE A 156 -1.77 -10.97 -3.25
N ALA A 157 -1.48 -12.00 -2.45
CA ALA A 157 -1.58 -11.90 -1.00
C ALA A 157 -0.76 -10.74 -0.42
N LEU A 158 0.51 -10.64 -0.81
CA LEU A 158 1.42 -9.59 -0.33
C LEU A 158 1.03 -8.19 -0.84
N GLY A 159 0.66 -8.09 -2.12
CA GLY A 159 0.24 -6.85 -2.74
C GLY A 159 -1.02 -6.30 -2.09
N PHE A 160 -2.03 -7.14 -1.84
CA PHE A 160 -3.30 -6.69 -1.25
C PHE A 160 -3.23 -6.45 0.26
N LEU A 161 -2.37 -7.17 1.00
CA LEU A 161 -2.05 -6.84 2.40
C LEU A 161 -1.48 -5.41 2.51
N THR A 162 -0.50 -5.08 1.67
CA THR A 162 0.06 -3.74 1.65
C THR A 162 -0.90 -2.73 1.04
N ASN A 163 -1.73 -3.11 0.07
CA ASN A 163 -2.70 -2.19 -0.50
C ASN A 163 -3.71 -1.68 0.52
N LYS A 164 -4.21 -2.55 1.39
CA LYS A 164 -5.09 -2.15 2.48
C LYS A 164 -4.47 -1.03 3.32
N MET A 165 -3.17 -1.11 3.61
CA MET A 165 -2.46 -0.10 4.40
C MET A 165 -2.37 1.26 3.68
N TYR A 166 -2.20 1.29 2.35
CA TYR A 166 -2.02 2.54 1.62
C TYR A 166 -3.31 3.16 1.11
N SER A 167 -4.39 2.39 0.99
CA SER A 167 -5.64 2.83 0.38
C SER A 167 -6.74 3.14 1.40
N ASN A 168 -6.54 2.83 2.69
CA ASN A 168 -7.54 3.01 3.75
C ASN A 168 -8.91 2.40 3.40
N THR A 169 -8.85 1.25 2.72
CA THR A 169 -9.98 0.44 2.27
C THR A 169 -10.53 -0.41 3.40
N GLN A 170 -11.83 -0.69 3.36
CA GLN A 170 -12.43 -1.70 4.21
C GLN A 170 -12.15 -3.09 3.65
N ALA A 171 -11.80 -4.00 4.55
CA ALA A 171 -11.53 -5.38 4.23
C ALA A 171 -12.29 -6.28 5.22
N PRO A 172 -12.64 -7.52 4.83
CA PRO A 172 -13.22 -8.49 5.75
C PRO A 172 -12.35 -8.71 7.00
N THR A 173 -12.98 -9.13 8.09
CA THR A 173 -12.31 -9.30 9.40
C THR A 173 -11.10 -10.22 9.37
N LEU A 174 -11.14 -11.27 8.53
CA LEU A 174 -10.06 -12.25 8.41
C LEU A 174 -9.04 -11.93 7.30
N PHE A 175 -9.16 -10.76 6.64
CA PHE A 175 -8.35 -10.42 5.48
C PHE A 175 -6.84 -10.52 5.76
N ASP A 176 -6.38 -9.87 6.84
CA ASP A 176 -4.95 -9.85 7.17
C ASP A 176 -4.44 -11.25 7.54
N ILE A 177 -5.29 -12.06 8.19
CA ILE A 177 -4.96 -13.42 8.62
C ILE A 177 -4.81 -14.33 7.41
N GLN A 178 -5.83 -14.37 6.54
CA GLN A 178 -5.87 -15.32 5.43
C GLN A 178 -4.84 -15.00 4.36
N LEU A 179 -4.63 -13.73 4.01
CA LEU A 179 -3.60 -13.38 3.02
C LEU A 179 -2.20 -13.66 3.58
N SER A 180 -1.95 -13.36 4.86
CA SER A 180 -0.63 -13.64 5.45
C SER A 180 -0.36 -15.15 5.54
N ALA A 181 -1.37 -15.92 5.92
CA ALA A 181 -1.28 -17.38 6.00
C ALA A 181 -1.06 -18.02 4.61
N ALA A 182 -1.78 -17.55 3.58
CA ALA A 182 -1.58 -18.03 2.20
C ALA A 182 -0.17 -17.73 1.69
N ALA A 183 0.32 -16.50 1.87
CA ALA A 183 1.69 -16.14 1.50
C ALA A 183 2.73 -16.98 2.26
N ALA A 184 2.54 -17.17 3.57
CA ALA A 184 3.45 -17.97 4.40
C ALA A 184 3.50 -19.42 3.93
N TRP A 185 2.34 -20.02 3.64
CA TRP A 185 2.24 -21.40 3.17
C TRP A 185 3.03 -21.63 1.89
N TYR A 186 2.72 -20.90 0.82
CA TYR A 186 3.34 -21.13 -0.50
C TYR A 186 4.83 -20.80 -0.50
N LEU A 187 5.26 -19.78 0.26
CA LEU A 187 6.69 -19.47 0.41
C LEU A 187 7.42 -20.57 1.17
N ALA A 188 6.89 -21.02 2.32
CA ALA A 188 7.52 -22.03 3.15
C ALA A 188 7.60 -23.40 2.46
N GLU A 189 6.56 -23.76 1.71
CA GLU A 189 6.50 -24.98 0.92
C GLU A 189 7.54 -24.96 -0.21
N ALA A 190 7.68 -23.83 -0.93
CA ALA A 190 8.61 -23.71 -2.03
C ALA A 190 10.08 -23.73 -1.55
N ASN A 191 10.40 -22.97 -0.50
CA ASN A 191 11.68 -23.05 0.19
C ASN A 191 11.59 -22.35 1.57
N LYS A 192 11.98 -23.03 2.64
CA LYS A 192 12.07 -22.45 3.99
C LYS A 192 12.88 -21.14 4.05
N GLU A 193 13.85 -20.96 3.15
CA GLU A 193 14.72 -19.79 3.09
C GLU A 193 13.99 -18.48 2.77
N TYR A 194 12.77 -18.55 2.24
CA TYR A 194 11.92 -17.36 2.09
C TYR A 194 11.46 -16.80 3.44
N ILE A 195 11.32 -17.64 4.47
CA ILE A 195 10.76 -17.26 5.77
C ILE A 195 11.85 -16.75 6.73
N THR A 196 12.58 -15.73 6.28
CA THR A 196 13.54 -15.02 7.14
C THR A 196 12.86 -14.29 8.30
N MET A 197 13.61 -13.74 9.25
CA MET A 197 13.06 -12.94 10.35
C MET A 197 12.07 -11.86 9.89
N LYS A 198 12.44 -11.02 8.93
CA LYS A 198 11.57 -9.95 8.40
C LYS A 198 10.27 -10.50 7.79
N THR A 199 10.40 -11.59 7.01
CA THR A 199 9.26 -12.30 6.42
C THR A 199 8.36 -12.88 7.51
N HIS A 200 8.95 -13.46 8.55
CA HIS A 200 8.24 -14.06 9.66
C HIS A 200 7.46 -13.01 10.46
N GLU A 201 8.11 -11.90 10.81
CA GLU A 201 7.47 -10.73 11.44
C GLU A 201 6.26 -10.26 10.63
N LEU A 202 6.42 -10.11 9.32
CA LEU A 202 5.33 -9.71 8.43
C LEU A 202 4.21 -10.75 8.36
N LEU A 203 4.50 -12.03 8.11
CA LEU A 203 3.46 -13.00 7.78
C LEU A 203 2.80 -13.67 8.98
N TYR A 204 3.46 -13.70 10.13
CA TYR A 204 2.92 -14.37 11.33
C TYR A 204 2.36 -13.39 12.35
N HIS A 205 2.77 -12.11 12.32
CA HIS A 205 2.42 -11.15 13.37
C HIS A 205 1.63 -9.94 12.88
N LEU A 206 1.63 -9.64 11.57
CA LEU A 206 0.96 -8.44 11.04
C LEU A 206 -0.52 -8.36 11.39
N ALA A 207 -1.25 -9.47 11.30
CA ALA A 207 -2.68 -9.46 11.61
C ALA A 207 -2.95 -9.02 13.06
N ASP A 208 -2.21 -9.54 14.02
CA ASP A 208 -2.39 -9.19 15.43
C ASP A 208 -1.87 -7.80 15.76
N VAL A 209 -0.77 -7.38 15.12
CA VAL A 209 -0.26 -6.02 15.26
C VAL A 209 -1.26 -5.01 14.67
N ASN A 210 -1.88 -5.29 13.52
CA ASN A 210 -2.93 -4.43 12.96
C ASN A 210 -4.18 -4.36 13.86
N LYS A 211 -4.56 -5.45 14.54
CA LYS A 211 -5.65 -5.40 15.54
C LYS A 211 -5.32 -4.46 16.70
N LEU A 212 -4.04 -4.35 17.08
CA LEU A 212 -3.61 -3.51 18.21
C LEU A 212 -3.39 -2.05 17.83
N PHE A 213 -2.82 -1.80 16.66
CA PHE A 213 -2.35 -0.46 16.27
C PHE A 213 -3.15 0.16 15.12
N GLY A 214 -4.09 -0.58 14.53
CA GLY A 214 -4.76 -0.18 13.30
C GLY A 214 -3.82 -0.28 12.11
N ASN A 215 -3.78 0.76 11.28
CA ASN A 215 -2.96 0.75 10.07
C ASN A 215 -1.46 0.97 10.39
N THR A 216 -0.72 -0.14 10.45
CA THR A 216 0.72 -0.14 10.75
C THR A 216 1.58 0.55 9.70
N GLY A 217 1.12 0.69 8.46
CA GLY A 217 1.85 1.43 7.42
C GLY A 217 2.12 2.89 7.81
N LEU A 218 1.19 3.53 8.53
CA LEU A 218 1.33 4.90 9.05
C LEU A 218 2.37 5.02 10.17
N LEU A 219 2.62 3.91 10.87
CA LEU A 219 3.54 3.81 12.01
C LEU A 219 4.90 3.22 11.61
N SER A 220 5.05 2.85 10.33
CA SER A 220 6.30 2.37 9.76
C SER A 220 7.37 3.46 9.80
N THR A 221 8.64 3.05 9.74
CA THR A 221 9.78 3.97 9.66
C THR A 221 9.70 4.92 8.49
N PHE A 222 8.90 4.67 7.43
CA PHE A 222 8.55 5.68 6.41
C PHE A 222 8.19 7.04 7.01
N SER A 223 7.21 7.05 7.91
CA SER A 223 6.71 8.26 8.55
C SER A 223 7.74 8.91 9.48
N PHE A 224 8.70 8.13 9.98
CA PHE A 224 9.71 8.57 10.94
C PHE A 224 11.02 8.99 10.27
N GLU A 225 11.53 8.27 9.28
CA GLU A 225 12.79 8.55 8.56
C GLU A 225 12.66 9.72 7.62
N SER A 226 11.59 9.81 6.82
CA SER A 226 11.31 10.99 6.00
C SER A 226 11.10 12.21 6.91
N PHE A 227 10.42 12.03 8.04
CA PHE A 227 10.31 13.05 9.10
C PHE A 227 11.67 13.40 9.74
N TYR A 228 12.55 12.43 9.95
CA TYR A 228 13.85 12.59 10.60
C TYR A 228 14.85 13.27 9.66
N GLN A 229 14.91 12.88 8.38
CA GLN A 229 15.72 13.53 7.35
C GLN A 229 15.23 14.96 7.10
N PHE A 230 13.91 15.18 7.04
CA PHE A 230 13.33 16.52 6.96
C PHE A 230 13.67 17.37 8.21
N SER A 231 13.45 16.81 9.41
CA SER A 231 13.67 17.50 10.70
C SER A 231 15.15 17.70 11.07
N LEU A 232 16.07 16.99 10.40
CA LEU A 232 17.51 17.04 10.62
C LEU A 232 18.32 17.52 9.40
N CYS A 233 17.65 18.03 8.37
CA CYS A 233 18.33 18.67 7.25
C CYS A 233 19.17 19.84 7.80
N GLY A 234 20.50 19.72 7.76
CA GLY A 234 21.46 20.67 8.37
C GLY A 234 22.00 20.29 9.76
N TYR A 235 21.70 19.11 10.30
CA TYR A 235 22.20 18.64 11.60
C TYR A 235 23.52 17.85 11.47
N SER A 236 24.51 18.14 12.31
CA SER A 236 25.79 17.41 12.41
C SER A 236 25.76 16.41 13.58
N THR A 237 26.31 15.21 13.37
CA THR A 237 26.22 14.03 14.26
C THR A 237 27.04 14.11 15.55
N SER A 238 27.67 15.24 15.87
CA SER A 238 28.55 15.40 17.04
C SER A 238 27.83 15.61 18.38
N ILE A 239 26.50 15.71 18.41
CA ILE A 239 25.72 15.99 19.63
C ILE A 239 24.76 14.83 19.93
N THR A 240 25.26 13.80 20.62
CA THR A 240 24.51 12.57 21.00
C THR A 240 24.04 12.55 22.46
N ARG A 241 24.54 13.44 23.33
CA ARG A 241 23.92 13.67 24.64
C ARG A 241 22.63 14.46 24.44
N PHE A 242 21.53 14.04 25.06
CA PHE A 242 20.17 14.62 24.97
C PHE A 242 19.28 14.19 23.79
N PHE A 243 19.59 13.09 23.10
CA PHE A 243 18.79 12.61 21.95
C PHE A 243 17.28 12.50 22.22
N LEU A 244 16.87 11.83 23.31
CA LEU A 244 15.45 11.67 23.66
C LEU A 244 14.76 13.02 23.93
N GLN A 245 15.45 13.91 24.65
CA GLN A 245 14.92 15.22 25.01
C GLN A 245 14.82 16.15 23.78
N ASN A 246 15.79 16.06 22.87
CA ASN A 246 15.77 16.76 21.60
C ASN A 246 14.72 16.20 20.64
N ALA A 247 14.53 14.87 20.59
CA ALA A 247 13.48 14.24 19.79
C ALA A 247 12.08 14.62 20.27
N CYS A 248 11.82 14.57 21.58
CA CYS A 248 10.54 15.01 22.16
C CYS A 248 10.30 16.51 21.96
N THR A 249 11.31 17.36 22.18
CA THR A 249 11.19 18.81 21.97
C THR A 249 10.93 19.13 20.49
N LYS A 250 11.60 18.43 19.56
CA LYS A 250 11.38 18.59 18.12
C LYS A 250 10.03 18.07 17.67
N PHE A 251 9.53 16.96 18.22
CA PHE A 251 8.16 16.49 17.96
C PHE A 251 7.13 17.56 18.35
N LEU A 252 7.23 18.11 19.57
CA LEU A 252 6.35 19.17 20.05
C LEU A 252 6.49 20.46 19.20
N LEU A 253 7.71 20.82 18.82
CA LEU A 253 7.99 21.95 17.92
C LEU A 253 7.33 21.73 16.55
N HIS A 254 7.39 20.52 16.01
CA HIS A 254 6.86 20.20 14.69
C HIS A 254 5.33 20.09 14.68
N THR A 255 4.71 19.58 15.75
CA THR A 255 3.26 19.66 15.95
C THR A 255 2.81 21.13 16.00
N SER A 256 3.58 21.97 16.68
CA SER A 256 3.30 23.41 16.78
C SER A 256 3.52 24.14 15.45
N LEU A 257 4.59 23.81 14.71
CA LEU A 257 4.86 24.32 13.36
C LEU A 257 3.81 23.87 12.35
N ARG A 258 3.38 22.62 12.36
CA ARG A 258 2.27 22.11 11.52
C ARG A 258 0.98 22.89 11.77
N ARG A 259 0.62 23.09 13.04
CA ARG A 259 -0.54 23.91 13.42
C ARG A 259 -0.39 25.36 12.96
N GLU A 260 0.81 25.93 13.06
CA GLU A 260 1.10 27.31 12.64
C GLU A 260 1.11 27.48 11.11
N ILE A 261 1.64 26.52 10.36
CA ILE A 261 1.61 26.49 8.89
C ILE A 261 0.15 26.42 8.40
N VAL A 262 -0.65 25.51 8.98
CA VAL A 262 -2.09 25.40 8.69
C VAL A 262 -2.87 26.67 9.08
N ARG A 263 -2.45 27.34 10.17
CA ARG A 263 -3.06 28.61 10.59
C ARG A 263 -2.73 29.75 9.61
N ARG A 264 -1.47 29.84 9.17
CA ARG A 264 -0.99 30.88 8.23
C ARG A 264 -1.40 30.62 6.78
N SER A 265 -1.75 29.38 6.42
CA SER A 265 -2.25 29.06 5.08
C SER A 265 -3.69 29.55 4.84
N LYS A 266 -4.47 29.83 5.90
CA LYS A 266 -5.92 30.08 5.81
C LYS A 266 -6.37 31.51 5.47
N PRO A 267 -5.62 32.61 5.72
CA PRO A 267 -6.14 33.93 5.36
C PRO A 267 -5.33 34.77 4.36
N LEU A 268 -4.05 34.50 4.08
CA LEU A 268 -3.22 35.22 3.07
C LEU A 268 -1.78 34.66 3.13
N GLY A 269 -1.53 33.53 2.47
CA GLY A 269 -0.18 32.96 2.39
C GLY A 269 0.74 33.81 1.50
N THR A 270 1.95 34.11 1.95
CA THR A 270 3.00 34.70 1.11
C THR A 270 3.37 33.74 -0.04
N GLU A 271 3.83 34.24 -1.19
CA GLU A 271 4.14 33.34 -2.33
C GLU A 271 5.21 32.29 -2.01
N SER A 272 6.18 32.64 -1.16
CA SER A 272 7.17 31.70 -0.67
C SER A 272 6.54 30.54 0.13
N LEU A 273 5.50 30.81 0.92
CA LEU A 273 4.78 29.78 1.68
C LEU A 273 3.91 28.90 0.77
N LYS A 274 3.27 29.48 -0.25
CA LYS A 274 2.51 28.70 -1.26
C LYS A 274 3.41 27.75 -2.05
N ARG A 275 4.58 28.22 -2.49
CA ARG A 275 5.59 27.40 -3.17
C ARG A 275 6.16 26.30 -2.28
N PHE A 276 6.30 26.56 -0.98
CA PHE A 276 6.70 25.54 -0.01
C PHE A 276 5.61 24.48 0.18
N LEU A 277 4.33 24.88 0.30
CA LEU A 277 3.19 23.97 0.45
C LEU A 277 2.91 23.14 -0.81
N SER A 278 3.18 23.66 -2.01
CA SER A 278 3.07 22.87 -3.25
C SER A 278 4.10 21.74 -3.34
N LEU A 279 5.24 21.89 -2.65
CA LEU A 279 6.29 20.87 -2.54
C LEU A 279 6.08 19.97 -1.31
N THR A 280 5.15 20.32 -0.42
CA THR A 280 4.84 19.58 0.82
C THR A 280 3.32 19.46 1.00
N PRO A 281 2.63 18.77 0.07
CA PRO A 281 1.16 18.74 0.00
C PRO A 281 0.49 18.25 1.30
N ASP A 282 1.21 17.48 2.12
CA ASP A 282 0.75 16.96 3.42
C ASP A 282 0.78 17.98 4.59
N LEU A 283 1.40 19.15 4.39
CA LEU A 283 1.53 20.20 5.41
C LEU A 283 0.55 21.37 5.21
N GLY A 284 -0.07 21.45 4.02
CA GLY A 284 -0.98 22.53 3.64
C GLY A 284 -2.43 22.08 3.57
N SER A 285 -3.36 23.06 3.55
CA SER A 285 -4.68 22.82 2.98
C SER A 285 -4.49 22.64 1.48
N SER A 286 -4.49 21.40 1.02
CA SER A 286 -4.52 21.07 -0.40
C SER A 286 -5.86 21.56 -0.97
N HIS A 287 -5.81 22.65 -1.72
CA HIS A 287 -6.98 23.19 -2.38
C HIS A 287 -7.23 22.39 -3.65
N VAL A 288 -8.48 21.94 -3.81
CA VAL A 288 -8.94 21.38 -5.09
C VAL A 288 -8.85 22.48 -6.13
N THR A 289 -8.09 22.25 -7.19
CA THR A 289 -8.01 23.16 -8.34
C THR A 289 -8.34 22.42 -9.62
N TRP A 290 -8.61 23.17 -10.69
CA TRP A 290 -9.00 22.61 -11.98
C TRP A 290 -8.43 23.47 -13.11
N ASP A 291 -8.16 22.85 -14.25
CA ASP A 291 -7.58 23.50 -15.42
C ASP A 291 -8.03 22.84 -16.74
N GLY A 292 -7.83 23.53 -17.85
CA GLY A 292 -8.15 23.04 -19.19
C GLY A 292 -9.65 23.11 -19.48
N ARG A 293 -10.20 24.32 -19.61
CA ARG A 293 -11.63 24.52 -19.90
C ARG A 293 -12.04 23.77 -21.17
N ILE A 294 -13.04 22.90 -21.06
CA ILE A 294 -13.57 22.12 -22.18
C ILE A 294 -14.57 22.99 -22.94
N ARG A 295 -14.32 23.20 -24.23
CA ARG A 295 -15.21 23.99 -25.12
C ARG A 295 -16.21 23.10 -25.83
N ASP A 296 -15.72 21.99 -26.38
CA ASP A 296 -16.49 21.07 -27.21
C ASP A 296 -16.82 19.80 -26.42
N VAL A 297 -17.91 19.86 -25.65
CA VAL A 297 -18.39 18.76 -24.81
C VAL A 297 -19.34 17.88 -25.62
N GLN A 298 -19.13 16.56 -25.57
CA GLN A 298 -20.02 15.56 -26.16
C GLN A 298 -21.43 15.66 -25.58
N LYS A 299 -22.43 15.27 -26.37
CA LYS A 299 -23.85 15.40 -25.99
C LYS A 299 -24.15 14.70 -24.66
N ILE A 300 -23.67 13.47 -24.49
CA ILE A 300 -23.92 12.65 -23.29
C ILE A 300 -23.36 13.28 -22.00
N ASP A 301 -22.28 14.04 -22.11
CA ASP A 301 -21.63 14.72 -20.98
C ASP A 301 -22.31 16.03 -20.59
N LYS A 302 -23.20 16.55 -21.46
CA LYS A 302 -24.03 17.74 -21.18
C LYS A 302 -25.37 17.41 -20.52
N GLU A 303 -25.86 16.19 -20.67
CA GLU A 303 -27.23 15.82 -20.26
C GLU A 303 -27.40 15.78 -18.73
N ASN A 304 -26.32 15.57 -17.97
CA ASN A 304 -26.36 15.37 -16.52
C ASN A 304 -25.62 16.44 -15.70
N ILE A 305 -25.36 17.63 -16.28
CA ILE A 305 -24.67 18.73 -15.58
C ILE A 305 -25.61 19.91 -15.30
N PRO A 306 -25.43 20.65 -14.19
CA PRO A 306 -26.18 21.88 -13.93
C PRO A 306 -26.03 22.93 -15.04
N ILE A 307 -27.11 23.68 -15.33
CA ILE A 307 -27.29 24.58 -16.50
C ILE A 307 -26.20 25.68 -16.62
N GLU A 308 -25.46 25.98 -15.55
CA GLU A 308 -24.41 27.01 -15.53
C GLU A 308 -23.00 26.46 -15.27
N SER A 309 -22.81 25.15 -15.44
CA SER A 309 -21.53 24.51 -15.14
C SER A 309 -20.47 24.84 -16.17
N VAL A 310 -19.27 25.20 -15.69
CA VAL A 310 -18.06 25.22 -16.51
C VAL A 310 -17.32 23.91 -16.30
N LEU A 311 -16.99 23.24 -17.40
CA LEU A 311 -16.25 21.98 -17.38
C LEU A 311 -14.76 22.19 -17.62
N TYR A 312 -13.95 21.46 -16.88
CA TYR A 312 -12.50 21.45 -16.99
C TYR A 312 -11.97 20.03 -17.14
N SER A 313 -10.94 19.87 -17.96
CA SER A 313 -10.39 18.57 -18.31
C SER A 313 -9.42 18.01 -17.26
N THR A 314 -8.94 18.84 -16.34
CA THR A 314 -8.02 18.42 -15.27
C THR A 314 -8.55 18.87 -13.91
N MET A 315 -8.44 18.00 -12.90
CA MET A 315 -8.71 18.29 -11.50
C MET A 315 -7.51 17.88 -10.65
N TYR A 316 -6.96 18.78 -9.86
CA TYR A 316 -5.87 18.49 -8.92
C TYR A 316 -6.44 18.28 -7.53
N LEU A 317 -6.19 17.09 -6.97
CA LEU A 317 -6.62 16.67 -5.64
C LEU A 317 -5.39 16.46 -4.74
N PRO A 318 -5.57 16.48 -3.41
CA PRO A 318 -4.54 16.05 -2.47
C PRO A 318 -4.01 14.64 -2.75
N LEU A 319 -4.86 13.80 -3.33
CA LEU A 319 -4.62 12.39 -3.60
C LEU A 319 -4.02 12.14 -4.99
N GLY A 320 -3.86 13.17 -5.82
CA GLY A 320 -3.36 13.06 -7.19
C GLY A 320 -4.13 13.93 -8.18
N SER A 321 -3.68 13.94 -9.43
CA SER A 321 -4.35 14.67 -10.51
C SER A 321 -5.26 13.75 -11.33
N LEU A 322 -6.50 14.16 -11.55
CA LEU A 322 -7.39 13.51 -12.49
C LEU A 322 -7.32 14.23 -13.85
N ILE A 323 -7.08 13.48 -14.92
CA ILE A 323 -6.96 14.02 -16.28
C ILE A 323 -7.96 13.30 -17.18
N SER A 324 -8.78 14.09 -17.87
CA SER A 324 -9.83 13.63 -18.78
C SER A 324 -9.31 13.29 -20.19
N GLU A 325 -10.01 12.39 -20.87
CA GLU A 325 -9.87 12.11 -22.30
C GLU A 325 -10.02 13.35 -23.19
N TYR A 326 -10.77 14.38 -22.75
CA TYR A 326 -10.86 15.66 -23.45
C TYR A 326 -9.52 16.40 -23.54
N SER A 327 -8.60 16.16 -22.58
CA SER A 327 -7.25 16.70 -22.61
C SER A 327 -6.25 15.72 -23.20
N SER A 328 -6.39 14.43 -22.85
CA SER A 328 -5.44 13.38 -23.20
C SER A 328 -6.20 12.08 -23.48
N PRO A 329 -6.44 11.71 -24.74
CA PRO A 329 -7.27 10.56 -25.12
C PRO A 329 -6.77 9.19 -24.60
N GLN A 330 -5.51 9.09 -24.17
CA GLN A 330 -4.89 7.87 -23.65
C GLN A 330 -4.37 8.09 -22.21
N THR A 331 -5.11 8.85 -21.42
CA THR A 331 -4.80 9.11 -20.01
C THR A 331 -4.98 7.85 -19.16
N ASN A 332 -4.12 7.68 -18.16
CA ASN A 332 -4.27 6.67 -17.09
C ASN A 332 -4.65 7.33 -15.75
N ASN A 333 -4.88 8.64 -15.77
CA ASN A 333 -5.21 9.44 -14.59
C ASN A 333 -6.71 9.68 -14.46
N ASP A 334 -7.54 8.97 -15.20
CA ASP A 334 -8.98 9.17 -15.19
C ASP A 334 -9.70 8.25 -14.22
N ILE A 335 -9.07 7.23 -13.62
CA ILE A 335 -9.80 6.32 -12.73
C ILE A 335 -9.69 6.74 -11.25
N VAL A 336 -10.84 6.81 -10.58
CA VAL A 336 -10.99 7.28 -9.20
C VAL A 336 -11.96 6.41 -8.40
N PHE A 337 -11.66 6.22 -7.11
CA PHE A 337 -12.59 5.64 -6.14
C PHE A 337 -13.27 6.73 -5.34
N ALA A 338 -14.59 6.61 -5.16
CA ALA A 338 -15.38 7.57 -4.38
C ALA A 338 -16.50 6.89 -3.58
N SER A 339 -16.99 7.58 -2.55
CA SER A 339 -18.13 7.15 -1.74
C SER A 339 -19.43 7.72 -2.31
N CYS A 340 -20.26 6.86 -2.90
CA CYS A 340 -21.58 7.22 -3.41
C CYS A 340 -22.66 6.45 -2.63
N LYS A 341 -23.61 7.19 -2.01
CA LYS A 341 -24.72 6.62 -1.23
C LYS A 341 -24.25 5.66 -0.12
N GLY A 342 -23.14 5.98 0.54
CA GLY A 342 -22.55 5.17 1.60
C GLY A 342 -21.83 3.90 1.13
N ARG A 343 -21.69 3.71 -0.19
CA ARG A 343 -20.91 2.62 -0.78
C ARG A 343 -19.72 3.18 -1.54
N LYS A 344 -18.59 2.55 -1.34
CA LYS A 344 -17.40 2.82 -2.12
C LYS A 344 -17.51 2.16 -3.48
N THR A 345 -17.22 2.91 -4.54
CA THR A 345 -17.25 2.39 -5.91
C THR A 345 -16.18 3.08 -6.77
N CYS A 346 -15.98 2.55 -7.97
CA CYS A 346 -14.98 3.00 -8.94
C CYS A 346 -15.66 3.76 -10.08
N PHE A 347 -14.98 4.80 -10.57
CA PHE A 347 -15.45 5.69 -11.61
C PHE A 347 -14.33 6.05 -12.57
N ARG A 348 -14.70 6.35 -13.81
CA ARG A 348 -13.89 7.13 -14.74
C ARG A 348 -14.25 8.61 -14.64
N PHE A 349 -13.26 9.46 -14.49
CA PHE A 349 -13.34 10.90 -14.47
C PHE A 349 -13.50 11.43 -15.89
N VAL A 350 -14.53 12.25 -16.09
CA VAL A 350 -14.85 12.83 -17.39
C VAL A 350 -14.52 14.32 -17.41
N ALA A 351 -14.88 15.07 -16.35
CA ALA A 351 -14.55 16.48 -16.22
C ALA A 351 -14.72 16.97 -14.78
N ALA A 352 -14.01 18.03 -14.40
CA ALA A 352 -14.39 18.82 -13.23
C ALA A 352 -15.60 19.67 -13.58
N VAL A 353 -16.59 19.71 -12.70
CA VAL A 353 -17.82 20.48 -12.83
C VAL A 353 -17.77 21.61 -11.82
N VAL A 354 -17.74 22.86 -12.31
CA VAL A 354 -17.58 24.03 -11.47
C VAL A 354 -18.73 24.99 -11.70
N THR A 355 -19.39 25.37 -10.61
CA THR A 355 -20.42 26.42 -10.55
C THR A 355 -20.07 27.39 -9.41
N THR A 356 -20.89 28.43 -9.21
CA THR A 356 -20.73 29.38 -8.10
C THR A 356 -20.87 28.74 -6.71
N SER A 357 -21.62 27.64 -6.59
CA SER A 357 -21.94 26.99 -5.31
C SER A 357 -21.45 25.54 -5.18
N LEU A 358 -20.93 24.94 -6.26
CA LEU A 358 -20.53 23.53 -6.29
C LEU A 358 -19.22 23.36 -7.06
N VAL A 359 -18.32 22.58 -6.46
CA VAL A 359 -17.19 21.93 -7.15
C VAL A 359 -17.42 20.42 -7.06
N GLY A 360 -17.56 19.78 -8.23
CA GLY A 360 -17.82 18.35 -8.36
C GLY A 360 -17.00 17.73 -9.47
N ALA A 361 -17.11 16.42 -9.63
CA ALA A 361 -16.58 15.68 -10.76
C ALA A 361 -17.73 15.06 -11.55
N LEU A 362 -17.78 15.32 -12.86
CA LEU A 362 -18.55 14.51 -13.80
C LEU A 362 -17.80 13.21 -14.01
N VAL A 363 -18.48 12.11 -13.75
CA VAL A 363 -17.89 10.77 -13.77
C VAL A 363 -18.78 9.79 -14.51
N GLU A 364 -18.17 8.70 -14.95
CA GLU A 364 -18.81 7.52 -15.49
C GLU A 364 -18.61 6.34 -14.53
N PRO A 365 -19.68 5.77 -13.97
CA PRO A 365 -19.59 4.59 -13.12
C PRO A 365 -18.97 3.39 -13.84
N ILE A 366 -18.14 2.65 -13.12
CA ILE A 366 -17.74 1.30 -13.50
C ILE A 366 -18.86 0.34 -13.09
N GLU A 367 -19.49 -0.31 -14.07
CA GLU A 367 -20.44 -1.38 -13.85
C GLU A 367 -19.70 -2.68 -13.52
N ALA A 368 -19.83 -3.10 -12.26
CA ALA A 368 -19.15 -4.29 -11.76
C ALA A 368 -19.64 -5.55 -12.47
N VAL A 369 -18.73 -6.47 -12.76
CA VAL A 369 -19.09 -7.82 -13.21
C VAL A 369 -19.85 -8.57 -12.12
N SER A 370 -20.67 -9.53 -12.52
CA SER A 370 -21.40 -10.38 -11.59
C SER A 370 -20.45 -11.20 -10.70
N GLU A 371 -20.87 -11.55 -9.48
CA GLU A 371 -20.04 -12.25 -8.48
C GLU A 371 -19.48 -13.60 -8.97
N ASP A 372 -20.23 -14.29 -9.84
CA ASP A 372 -19.82 -15.53 -10.50
C ASP A 372 -18.69 -15.32 -11.54
N ARG A 373 -18.56 -14.09 -12.06
CA ARG A 373 -17.53 -13.70 -13.05
C ARG A 373 -16.37 -12.89 -12.46
N LYS A 374 -16.40 -12.53 -11.17
CA LYS A 374 -15.26 -11.85 -10.55
C LYS A 374 -14.02 -12.74 -10.52
N LEU A 375 -12.88 -12.16 -10.90
CA LEU A 375 -11.54 -12.73 -10.85
C LEU A 375 -11.45 -14.06 -11.60
N MET A 376 -12.08 -14.18 -12.77
CA MET A 376 -12.11 -15.44 -13.53
C MET A 376 -10.72 -15.97 -13.87
N ASP A 377 -9.79 -15.11 -14.28
CA ASP A 377 -8.41 -15.51 -14.59
C ASP A 377 -7.66 -16.05 -13.37
N LEU A 378 -7.95 -15.51 -12.18
CA LEU A 378 -7.45 -16.06 -10.93
C LEU A 378 -8.15 -17.38 -10.60
N ARG A 379 -9.46 -17.48 -10.84
CA ARG A 379 -10.26 -18.67 -10.53
C ARG A 379 -9.86 -19.89 -11.35
N LYS A 380 -9.27 -19.71 -12.54
CA LYS A 380 -8.68 -20.78 -13.35
C LYS A 380 -7.59 -21.57 -12.60
N ILE A 381 -6.87 -20.92 -11.67
CA ILE A 381 -5.83 -21.58 -10.85
C ILE A 381 -6.38 -22.75 -10.05
N ARG A 382 -7.66 -22.69 -9.63
CA ARG A 382 -8.31 -23.72 -8.80
C ARG A 382 -8.04 -25.14 -9.29
N ASN A 383 -8.07 -25.36 -10.60
CA ASN A 383 -7.94 -26.68 -11.20
C ASN A 383 -6.53 -27.29 -11.06
N SER A 384 -5.54 -26.45 -10.71
CA SER A 384 -4.14 -26.86 -10.53
C SER A 384 -3.73 -27.08 -9.07
N LEU A 385 -4.64 -26.87 -8.11
CA LEU A 385 -4.34 -26.93 -6.67
C LEU A 385 -5.02 -28.13 -6.01
N SER A 386 -4.37 -28.70 -4.99
CA SER A 386 -4.90 -29.81 -4.20
C SER A 386 -4.67 -29.61 -2.70
N ASN A 387 -5.47 -30.26 -1.87
CA ASN A 387 -5.31 -30.31 -0.41
C ASN A 387 -5.16 -28.90 0.23
N ALA A 388 -4.08 -28.70 0.99
CA ALA A 388 -3.78 -27.45 1.68
C ALA A 388 -3.64 -26.26 0.72
N ASP A 389 -3.10 -26.47 -0.49
CA ASP A 389 -2.98 -25.39 -1.47
C ASP A 389 -4.34 -24.85 -1.87
N PHE A 390 -5.33 -25.74 -2.04
CA PHE A 390 -6.69 -25.34 -2.38
C PHE A 390 -7.36 -24.58 -1.22
N TYR A 391 -7.09 -24.98 0.03
CA TYR A 391 -7.60 -24.29 1.22
C TYR A 391 -7.14 -22.82 1.26
N TYR A 392 -5.82 -22.58 1.21
CA TYR A 392 -5.28 -21.21 1.27
C TYR A 392 -5.71 -20.34 0.09
N TYR A 393 -5.78 -20.93 -1.11
CA TYR A 393 -6.34 -20.28 -2.28
C TYR A 393 -7.80 -19.86 -2.06
N SER A 394 -8.65 -20.78 -1.58
CA SER A 394 -10.08 -20.53 -1.41
C SER A 394 -10.33 -19.43 -0.38
N GLU A 395 -9.65 -19.49 0.76
CA GLU A 395 -9.75 -18.45 1.79
C GLU A 395 -9.32 -17.08 1.27
N MET A 396 -8.18 -17.02 0.56
CA MET A 396 -7.67 -15.77 -0.02
C MET A 396 -8.64 -15.19 -1.05
N VAL A 397 -9.16 -15.99 -1.97
CA VAL A 397 -10.13 -15.52 -3.00
C VAL A 397 -11.41 -15.00 -2.35
N ASN A 398 -11.91 -15.68 -1.30
CA ASN A 398 -13.07 -15.21 -0.54
C ASN A 398 -12.82 -13.84 0.11
N GLN A 399 -11.60 -13.58 0.59
CA GLN A 399 -11.25 -12.27 1.13
C GLN A 399 -11.21 -11.18 0.05
N LEU A 400 -10.64 -11.48 -1.13
CA LEU A 400 -10.47 -10.53 -2.23
C LEU A 400 -11.79 -10.11 -2.88
N ILE A 401 -12.73 -11.04 -3.05
CA ILE A 401 -14.05 -10.74 -3.65
C ILE A 401 -14.82 -9.69 -2.83
N ASN A 402 -14.59 -9.68 -1.52
CA ASN A 402 -15.25 -8.80 -0.55
C ASN A 402 -14.39 -7.59 -0.13
N TYR A 403 -13.26 -7.36 -0.79
CA TYR A 403 -12.37 -6.24 -0.50
C TYR A 403 -12.83 -4.99 -1.25
N ASP A 404 -13.15 -3.91 -0.53
CA ASP A 404 -13.76 -2.70 -1.13
C ASP A 404 -12.80 -1.84 -1.96
N GLY A 405 -11.50 -2.16 -1.90
CA GLY A 405 -10.44 -1.52 -2.68
C GLY A 405 -10.20 -2.16 -4.05
N LEU A 406 -11.05 -3.10 -4.45
CA LEU A 406 -10.97 -3.85 -5.70
C LEU A 406 -12.33 -3.86 -6.39
N VAL A 407 -12.36 -3.40 -7.64
CA VAL A 407 -13.57 -3.45 -8.48
C VAL A 407 -13.18 -4.04 -9.82
N GLU A 408 -13.92 -5.04 -10.29
CA GLU A 408 -13.81 -5.54 -11.66
C GLU A 408 -15.07 -5.17 -12.42
N GLY A 409 -14.91 -4.54 -13.59
CA GLY A 409 -16.05 -4.06 -14.35
C GLY A 409 -15.69 -3.38 -15.65
N SER A 410 -16.70 -2.76 -16.26
CA SER A 410 -16.60 -2.01 -17.51
C SER A 410 -17.31 -0.67 -17.40
N LEU A 411 -16.99 0.26 -18.29
CA LEU A 411 -17.62 1.58 -18.32
C LEU A 411 -19.13 1.45 -18.60
N SER A 412 -19.95 2.09 -17.75
CA SER A 412 -21.41 1.97 -17.81
C SER A 412 -22.07 2.70 -18.99
N GLY A 413 -21.36 3.60 -19.67
CA GLY A 413 -21.94 4.53 -20.63
C GLY A 413 -22.75 5.67 -19.99
N ARG A 414 -22.96 5.65 -18.66
CA ARG A 414 -23.79 6.63 -17.95
C ARG A 414 -22.92 7.74 -17.36
N ARG A 415 -23.54 8.89 -17.08
CA ARG A 415 -22.86 10.04 -16.45
C ARG A 415 -23.56 10.43 -15.17
N GLU A 416 -22.79 10.68 -14.14
CA GLU A 416 -23.27 11.25 -12.89
C GLU A 416 -22.28 12.28 -12.35
N VAL A 417 -22.78 13.23 -11.55
CA VAL A 417 -21.94 14.23 -10.89
C VAL A 417 -21.81 13.82 -9.43
N ILE A 418 -20.56 13.68 -8.97
CA ILE A 418 -20.23 13.40 -7.58
C ILE A 418 -19.57 14.61 -6.92
N PRO A 419 -19.81 14.86 -5.62
CA PRO A 419 -19.08 15.90 -4.88
C PRO A 419 -17.59 15.57 -4.81
N VAL A 420 -16.70 16.56 -4.87
CA VAL A 420 -15.26 16.31 -4.76
C VAL A 420 -14.89 15.67 -3.42
N ASP A 421 -15.55 16.07 -2.33
CA ASP A 421 -15.30 15.51 -0.99
C ASP A 421 -15.65 14.01 -0.87
N SER A 422 -16.37 13.46 -1.85
CA SER A 422 -16.65 12.03 -1.91
C SER A 422 -15.49 11.20 -2.46
N ILE A 423 -14.50 11.83 -3.10
CA ILE A 423 -13.35 11.15 -3.72
C ILE A 423 -12.41 10.65 -2.62
N LEU A 424 -12.10 9.35 -2.68
CA LEU A 424 -11.33 8.63 -1.66
C LEU A 424 -9.90 8.30 -2.08
N GLY A 425 -9.62 8.23 -3.39
CA GLY A 425 -8.30 7.88 -3.91
C GLY A 425 -8.29 7.66 -5.41
N VAL A 426 -7.09 7.71 -5.99
CA VAL A 426 -6.88 7.37 -7.40
C VAL A 426 -6.69 5.87 -7.57
N ALA A 427 -6.89 5.35 -8.78
CA ALA A 427 -6.76 3.92 -9.06
C ALA A 427 -5.57 3.59 -9.97
N CYS A 428 -5.10 2.35 -9.87
CA CYS A 428 -4.35 1.66 -10.91
C CYS A 428 -5.17 0.46 -11.35
N TYR A 429 -4.94 -0.07 -12.55
CA TYR A 429 -5.76 -1.18 -13.06
C TYR A 429 -5.02 -2.08 -14.03
N VAL A 430 -5.60 -3.25 -14.29
CA VAL A 430 -5.13 -4.18 -15.32
C VAL A 430 -6.29 -4.57 -16.23
N SER A 431 -6.06 -4.55 -17.54
CA SER A 431 -7.08 -4.91 -18.52
C SER A 431 -7.19 -6.43 -18.70
N THR A 432 -8.41 -6.95 -18.73
CA THR A 432 -8.74 -8.33 -19.14
C THR A 432 -9.30 -8.34 -20.56
N GLU A 433 -9.68 -9.51 -21.09
CA GLU A 433 -10.31 -9.61 -22.41
C GLU A 433 -11.69 -8.93 -22.49
N SER A 434 -12.40 -8.81 -21.36
CA SER A 434 -13.81 -8.37 -21.33
C SER A 434 -14.14 -7.28 -20.30
N SER A 435 -13.19 -6.98 -19.41
CA SER A 435 -13.35 -6.06 -18.28
C SER A 435 -12.00 -5.44 -17.91
N SER A 436 -11.97 -4.64 -16.85
CA SER A 436 -10.73 -4.24 -16.19
C SER A 436 -10.86 -4.46 -14.69
N ILE A 437 -9.74 -4.77 -14.04
CA ILE A 437 -9.64 -4.92 -12.59
C ILE A 437 -8.96 -3.68 -12.02
N PHE A 438 -9.73 -2.87 -11.31
CA PHE A 438 -9.31 -1.60 -10.72
C PHE A 438 -8.98 -1.77 -9.24
N VAL A 439 -7.87 -1.18 -8.81
CA VAL A 439 -7.43 -1.16 -7.42
C VAL A 439 -7.20 0.27 -6.97
N GLN A 440 -7.79 0.65 -5.83
CA GLN A 440 -7.48 1.93 -5.22
C GLN A 440 -6.03 1.95 -4.76
N ALA A 441 -5.25 2.90 -5.27
CA ALA A 441 -3.80 2.95 -5.08
C ALA A 441 -3.38 3.73 -3.83
N ASN A 442 -4.15 4.75 -3.41
CA ASN A 442 -3.92 5.55 -2.20
C ASN A 442 -5.21 5.92 -1.47
N GLY A 443 -5.09 6.58 -0.32
CA GLY A 443 -6.20 6.98 0.54
C GLY A 443 -5.80 7.05 2.02
N ALA A 444 -4.69 6.41 2.39
CA ALA A 444 -4.08 6.55 3.71
C ALA A 444 -2.94 7.59 3.69
N TYR A 445 -2.75 8.28 4.83
CA TYR A 445 -1.72 9.29 5.05
C TYR A 445 -0.33 8.69 5.31
N ILE A 446 0.12 7.74 4.48
CA ILE A 446 1.48 7.20 4.57
C ILE A 446 2.40 8.18 3.83
N HIS A 447 3.23 8.90 4.58
CA HIS A 447 4.25 9.78 4.00
C HIS A 447 5.24 8.94 3.18
N ASN A 448 5.57 9.43 1.98
CA ASN A 448 6.75 9.01 1.24
C ASN A 448 7.83 10.07 1.41
#